data_AF-D2HX84-F1
#
_entry.id   AF-D2HX84-F1
#
_cell.length_a   1.000
_cell.length_b   1.000
_cell.length_c   1.000
_cell.angle_alpha   90.00
_cell.angle_beta   90.00
_cell.angle_gamma   90.00
#
_symmetry.space_group_name_H-M   'P 1'
#
loop_
_entity.id
_entity.type
_entity.pdbx_description
1 polymer ?
#
loop_
_entity_poly.entity_id
_entity_poly.type
_entity_poly.pdbx_seq_one_letter_code
_entity_poly.pdbx_strand_id
1 'polypeptide(L)'
;MSPLCPLLLALALAAVPGVRAACPAPADLKKPDGTRACARLYDKSDPYYENCCGGAELSLEPGADLPFLPSDWANVASSLVVAPRCEITVWSQRGKSGKTRKFSSGTYPRLEEFRKGIFSDWSNTIASLYCRCP
;
A
#
# COMPACT_ATOMS: atom_id res chain seq x y z
N MET A 1 14.08 28.36 48.04
CA MET A 1 14.43 27.13 47.28
C MET A 1 13.32 26.90 46.28
N SER A 2 13.55 27.28 45.03
CA SER A 2 12.54 27.29 43.97
C SER A 2 12.33 25.87 43.40
N PRO A 3 11.13 25.26 43.51
CA PRO A 3 10.88 23.94 42.97
C PRO A 3 10.27 24.05 41.56
N LEU A 4 10.93 24.78 40.66
CA LEU A 4 10.41 25.00 39.30
C LEU A 4 11.08 24.09 38.25
N CYS A 5 12.06 23.27 38.67
CA CYS A 5 12.94 22.58 37.74
C CYS A 5 12.55 21.15 37.31
N PRO A 6 11.70 20.35 37.99
CA PRO A 6 11.42 18.99 37.50
C PRO A 6 10.21 18.94 36.55
N LEU A 7 9.31 19.94 36.59
CA LEU A 7 8.07 19.94 35.80
C LEU A 7 8.28 20.25 34.32
N LEU A 8 9.39 20.88 33.95
CA LEU A 8 9.71 21.21 32.55
C LEU A 8 10.34 20.05 31.78
N LEU A 9 10.91 19.04 32.46
CA LEU A 9 11.48 17.87 31.78
C LEU A 9 10.45 16.79 31.42
N ALA A 10 9.27 16.81 32.04
CA ALA A 10 8.23 15.79 31.80
C ALA A 10 7.37 16.08 30.55
N LEU A 11 7.39 17.30 30.01
CA LEU A 11 6.59 17.68 28.85
C LEU A 11 7.30 17.46 27.49
N ALA A 12 8.56 17.04 27.51
CA ALA A 12 9.40 16.93 26.31
C ALA A 12 9.55 15.49 25.77
N LEU A 13 8.79 14.51 26.28
CA LEU A 13 8.55 13.27 25.53
C LEU A 13 7.46 13.52 24.48
N ALA A 14 7.89 14.30 23.50
CA ALA A 14 7.73 14.01 22.09
C ALA A 14 6.39 13.33 21.74
N ALA A 15 5.43 14.18 21.38
CA ALA A 15 4.58 13.90 20.23
C ALA A 15 5.48 13.72 18.99
N VAL A 16 6.27 12.64 18.94
CA VAL A 16 6.52 12.00 17.67
C VAL A 16 5.18 11.37 17.35
N PRO A 17 4.50 11.75 16.26
CA PRO A 17 3.55 10.82 15.69
C PRO A 17 4.41 9.60 15.37
N GLY A 18 4.39 8.61 16.28
CA GLY A 18 4.96 7.31 16.00
C GLY A 18 4.38 6.94 14.65
N VAL A 19 5.25 6.73 13.68
CA VAL A 19 4.89 6.26 12.34
C VAL A 19 4.36 4.84 12.54
N ARG A 20 3.17 4.74 13.12
CA ARG A 20 2.32 3.56 13.08
C ARG A 20 1.90 3.57 11.63
N ALA A 21 2.39 2.62 10.84
CA ALA A 21 2.13 2.56 9.41
C ALA A 21 0.68 2.10 9.15
N ALA A 22 -0.28 2.79 9.79
CA ALA A 22 -1.67 2.75 9.39
C ALA A 22 -1.67 3.12 7.91
N CYS A 23 -2.09 2.17 7.09
CA CYS A 23 -2.25 2.40 5.67
C CYS A 23 -2.93 3.75 5.43
N PRO A 24 -2.42 4.58 4.52
CA PRO A 24 -3.03 5.87 4.27
C PRO A 24 -4.48 5.66 3.87
N ALA A 25 -5.34 6.60 4.25
CA ALA A 25 -6.70 6.57 3.76
C ALA A 25 -6.66 6.66 2.23
N PRO A 26 -7.54 5.94 1.51
CA PRO A 26 -7.57 6.01 0.04
C PRO A 26 -7.63 7.43 -0.52
N ALA A 27 -8.29 8.35 0.19
CA ALA A 27 -8.41 9.77 -0.20
C ALA A 27 -7.10 10.55 -0.11
N ASP A 28 -6.15 10.06 0.68
CA ASP A 28 -4.85 10.68 0.93
C ASP A 28 -3.75 10.17 -0.03
N LEU A 29 -4.09 9.29 -0.98
CA LEU A 29 -3.20 8.88 -2.07
C LEU A 29 -2.97 10.02 -3.06
N LYS A 30 -2.15 10.98 -2.64
CA LYS A 30 -1.68 12.12 -3.42
C LYS A 30 -0.16 12.06 -3.51
N LYS A 31 0.37 12.53 -4.62
CA LYS A 31 1.79 12.77 -4.77
C LYS A 31 2.19 14.12 -4.18
N PRO A 32 3.49 14.35 -3.92
CA PRO A 32 4.01 15.65 -3.48
C PRO A 32 3.69 16.80 -4.45
N ASP A 33 3.56 16.51 -5.75
CA ASP A 33 3.18 17.45 -6.80
C ASP A 33 1.67 17.77 -6.84
N GLY A 34 0.87 17.19 -5.92
CA GLY A 34 -0.58 17.39 -5.83
C GLY A 34 -1.39 16.52 -6.80
N THR A 35 -0.74 15.75 -7.68
CA THR A 35 -1.44 14.83 -8.57
C THR A 35 -1.92 13.59 -7.81
N ARG A 36 -3.02 13.02 -8.31
CA ARG A 36 -3.69 11.90 -7.67
C ARG A 36 -3.03 10.59 -8.10
N ALA A 37 -2.67 9.74 -7.14
CA ALA A 37 -2.29 8.36 -7.45
C ALA A 37 -3.55 7.48 -7.59
N CYS A 38 -3.51 6.50 -8.50
CA CYS A 38 -4.57 5.52 -8.68
C CYS A 38 -4.55 4.45 -7.59
N ALA A 39 -3.36 3.93 -7.30
CA ALA A 39 -3.13 2.97 -6.25
C ALA A 39 -1.68 3.04 -5.77
N ARG A 40 -1.41 2.49 -4.59
CA ARG A 40 -0.07 2.31 -4.05
C ARG A 40 0.10 0.90 -3.52
N LEU A 41 1.17 0.23 -3.96
CA LEU A 41 1.59 -1.09 -3.50
C LEU A 41 2.69 -0.92 -2.46
N TYR A 42 2.73 -1.83 -1.47
CA TYR A 42 3.82 -1.89 -0.51
C TYR A 42 4.35 -3.32 -0.38
N ASP A 43 5.62 -3.44 -0.04
CA ASP A 43 6.33 -4.73 0.05
C ASP A 43 6.24 -5.38 1.44
N LYS A 44 6.03 -4.58 2.49
CA LYS A 44 6.05 -5.08 3.86
C LYS A 44 4.81 -5.92 4.17
N SER A 45 5.05 -7.14 4.68
CA SER A 45 4.04 -7.97 5.34
C SER A 45 4.31 -8.00 6.83
N ASP A 46 3.28 -7.81 7.65
CA ASP A 46 3.37 -7.76 9.11
C ASP A 46 2.14 -8.43 9.75
N PRO A 47 2.27 -9.13 10.89
CA PRO A 47 1.12 -9.68 11.61
C PRO A 47 0.11 -8.62 12.06
N TYR A 48 0.57 -7.38 12.27
CA TYR A 48 -0.27 -6.26 12.65
C TYR A 48 -0.66 -5.44 11.42
N TYR A 49 -1.95 -5.30 11.15
CA TYR A 49 -2.48 -4.62 9.95
C TYR A 49 -1.95 -3.18 9.80
N GLU A 50 -1.76 -2.49 10.91
CA GLU A 50 -1.21 -1.14 11.01
C GLU A 50 0.30 -1.05 10.71
N ASN A 51 0.94 -2.13 10.30
CA ASN A 51 2.35 -2.15 9.91
C ASN A 51 2.57 -2.58 8.46
N CYS A 52 1.53 -3.03 7.76
CA CYS A 52 1.64 -3.61 6.41
C CYS A 52 1.80 -2.58 5.28
N CYS A 53 1.39 -1.33 5.48
CA CYS A 53 1.58 -0.27 4.49
C CYS A 53 2.84 0.56 4.78
N GLY A 54 3.95 -0.14 4.94
CA GLY A 54 5.29 0.45 5.10
C GLY A 54 6.29 -0.25 4.19
N GLY A 55 7.58 0.08 4.35
CA GLY A 55 8.64 -0.45 3.49
C GLY A 55 8.75 0.31 2.17
N ALA A 56 9.13 -0.39 1.10
CA ALA A 56 9.18 0.19 -0.23
C ALA A 56 7.76 0.43 -0.76
N GLU A 57 7.57 1.51 -1.53
CA GLU A 57 6.27 1.88 -2.09
C GLU A 57 6.34 2.03 -3.61
N LEU A 58 5.37 1.48 -4.33
CA LEU A 58 5.16 1.73 -5.76
C LEU A 58 3.84 2.45 -5.96
N SER A 59 3.92 3.74 -6.28
CA SER A 59 2.77 4.56 -6.63
C SER A 59 2.44 4.42 -8.12
N LEU A 60 1.16 4.25 -8.43
CA LEU A 60 0.65 4.06 -9.79
C LEU A 60 -0.17 5.27 -10.23
N GLU A 61 0.04 5.71 -11.46
CA GLU A 61 -0.76 6.78 -12.05
C GLU A 61 -2.17 6.32 -12.41
N PRO A 62 -3.13 7.26 -12.48
CA PRO A 62 -4.40 7.02 -13.17
C PRO A 62 -4.14 6.56 -14.61
N GLY A 63 -4.72 5.41 -14.99
CA GLY A 63 -4.52 4.82 -16.32
C GLY A 63 -3.22 4.03 -16.47
N ALA A 64 -2.44 3.85 -15.40
CA ALA A 64 -1.19 3.10 -15.46
C ALA A 64 -1.45 1.65 -15.91
N ASP A 65 -0.82 1.27 -17.02
CA ASP A 65 -0.87 -0.04 -17.60
C ASP A 65 0.53 -0.65 -17.63
N LEU A 66 0.80 -1.57 -16.70
CA LEU A 66 2.11 -2.19 -16.51
C LEU A 66 2.00 -3.69 -16.80
N PRO A 67 2.13 -4.12 -18.06
CA PRO A 67 2.26 -5.54 -18.40
C PRO A 67 3.55 -6.16 -17.83
N PHE A 68 4.54 -5.34 -17.51
CA PHE A 68 5.78 -5.72 -16.84
C PHE A 68 6.04 -4.72 -15.73
N LEU A 69 6.08 -5.20 -14.48
CA LEU A 69 6.48 -4.36 -13.35
C LEU A 69 7.98 -4.05 -13.40
N PRO A 70 8.43 -2.97 -12.73
CA PRO A 70 9.84 -2.79 -12.40
C PRO A 70 10.45 -4.07 -11.80
N SER A 71 11.73 -4.33 -12.08
CA SER A 71 12.38 -5.60 -11.75
C SER A 71 12.38 -5.92 -10.25
N ASP A 72 12.38 -4.89 -9.42
CA ASP A 72 12.31 -4.91 -7.96
C ASP A 72 10.89 -5.06 -7.40
N TRP A 73 9.86 -5.08 -8.26
CA TRP A 73 8.44 -5.10 -7.84
C TRP A 73 7.66 -6.34 -8.29
N ALA A 74 8.21 -7.14 -9.20
CA ALA A 74 7.55 -8.37 -9.63
C ALA A 74 7.44 -9.36 -8.47
N ASN A 75 6.22 -9.72 -8.08
CA ASN A 75 5.92 -10.65 -6.98
C ASN A 75 6.41 -10.17 -5.60
N VAL A 76 6.39 -8.85 -5.36
CA VAL A 76 6.88 -8.25 -4.10
C VAL A 76 5.77 -7.62 -3.26
N ALA A 77 4.66 -7.23 -3.88
CA ALA A 77 3.59 -6.54 -3.17
C ALA A 77 2.90 -7.46 -2.15
N SER A 78 2.85 -7.00 -0.90
CA SER A 78 2.16 -7.65 0.23
C SER A 78 0.91 -6.88 0.68
N SER A 79 0.85 -5.57 0.41
CA SER A 79 -0.33 -4.73 0.69
C SER A 79 -0.61 -3.74 -0.44
N LEU A 80 -1.84 -3.23 -0.47
CA LEU A 80 -2.35 -2.38 -1.55
C LEU A 80 -3.34 -1.34 -1.01
N VAL A 81 -3.22 -0.10 -1.46
CA VAL A 81 -4.25 0.93 -1.26
C VAL A 81 -4.70 1.42 -2.64
N VAL A 82 -6.00 1.51 -2.87
CA VAL A 82 -6.61 1.94 -4.14
C VAL A 82 -7.43 3.19 -3.89
N ALA A 83 -7.16 4.25 -4.65
CA ALA A 83 -7.79 5.55 -4.45
C ALA A 83 -9.31 5.53 -4.73
N PRO A 84 -10.10 6.46 -4.16
CA PRO A 84 -11.55 6.54 -4.37
C PRO A 84 -11.96 6.56 -5.84
N ARG A 85 -13.05 5.90 -6.22
CA ARG A 85 -13.47 5.80 -7.62
C ARG A 85 -12.47 5.11 -8.56
N CYS A 86 -11.30 4.65 -8.10
CA CYS A 86 -10.37 3.89 -8.91
C CYS A 86 -10.51 2.39 -8.65
N GLU A 87 -10.05 1.60 -9.60
CA GLU A 87 -9.96 0.15 -9.51
C GLU A 87 -8.61 -0.30 -10.09
N ILE A 88 -8.04 -1.34 -9.51
CA ILE A 88 -6.84 -1.98 -10.05
C ILE A 88 -7.14 -3.44 -10.38
N THR A 89 -6.74 -3.84 -11.57
CA THR A 89 -6.72 -5.24 -11.98
C THR A 89 -5.29 -5.72 -11.94
N VAL A 90 -5.06 -6.86 -11.30
CA VAL A 90 -3.74 -7.47 -11.14
C VAL A 90 -3.74 -8.87 -11.70
N TRP A 91 -2.58 -9.26 -12.23
CA TRP A 91 -2.35 -10.57 -12.81
C TRP A 91 -1.13 -11.21 -12.19
N SER A 92 -1.22 -12.53 -12.05
CA SER A 92 -0.19 -13.32 -11.39
C SER A 92 1.02 -13.67 -12.25
N GLN A 93 0.95 -13.40 -13.54
CA GLN A 93 2.04 -13.59 -14.48
C GLN A 93 2.25 -12.31 -15.29
N ARG A 94 3.45 -12.16 -15.86
CA ARG A 94 3.81 -11.03 -16.71
C ARG A 94 2.96 -11.03 -17.98
N GLY A 95 2.83 -9.87 -18.61
CA GLY A 95 2.03 -9.71 -19.84
C GLY A 95 0.53 -9.90 -19.61
N LYS A 96 0.01 -9.58 -18.43
CA LYS A 96 -1.42 -9.69 -18.06
C LYS A 96 -1.99 -11.10 -18.22
N SER A 97 -1.23 -12.09 -17.76
CA SER A 97 -1.57 -13.50 -17.91
C SER A 97 -1.75 -14.22 -16.55
N GLY A 98 -2.16 -15.49 -16.60
CA GLY A 98 -2.40 -16.30 -15.41
C GLY A 98 -3.71 -15.97 -14.70
N LYS A 99 -3.72 -16.11 -13.37
CA LYS A 99 -4.87 -15.73 -12.54
C LYS A 99 -4.97 -14.21 -12.44
N THR A 100 -6.20 -13.72 -12.38
CA THR A 100 -6.54 -12.29 -12.36
C THR A 100 -7.40 -11.97 -11.15
N ARG A 101 -7.19 -10.80 -10.56
CA ARG A 101 -8.05 -10.26 -9.51
C ARG A 101 -8.23 -8.77 -9.69
N LYS A 102 -9.44 -8.30 -9.36
CA LYS A 102 -9.78 -6.89 -9.35
C LYS A 102 -9.97 -6.42 -7.91
N PHE A 103 -9.37 -5.29 -7.57
CA PHE A 103 -9.54 -4.60 -6.30
C PHE A 103 -10.19 -3.24 -6.57
N SER A 104 -11.27 -2.95 -5.84
CA SER A 104 -11.98 -1.67 -5.89
C SER A 104 -11.28 -0.65 -4.99
N SER A 105 -11.78 0.58 -4.94
CA SER A 105 -11.29 1.59 -3.99
C SER A 105 -11.33 1.07 -2.55
N GLY A 106 -10.24 1.26 -1.81
CA GLY A 106 -10.11 0.76 -0.44
C GLY A 106 -8.67 0.50 -0.03
N THR A 107 -8.52 -0.01 1.18
CA THR A 107 -7.24 -0.39 1.78
C THR A 107 -7.21 -1.89 1.99
N TYR A 108 -6.17 -2.54 1.47
CA TYR A 108 -5.96 -3.98 1.48
C TYR A 108 -4.61 -4.28 2.15
N PRO A 109 -4.58 -4.30 3.49
CA PRO A 109 -3.32 -4.39 4.24
C PRO A 109 -2.66 -5.77 4.11
N ARG A 110 -3.41 -6.83 3.78
CA ARG A 110 -2.86 -8.19 3.66
C ARG A 110 -3.37 -8.86 2.39
N LEU A 111 -2.53 -8.89 1.36
CA LEU A 111 -2.86 -9.57 0.11
C LEU A 111 -2.95 -11.10 0.26
N GLU A 112 -2.29 -11.67 1.28
CA GLU A 112 -2.32 -13.10 1.60
C GLU A 112 -3.72 -13.61 2.03
N GLU A 113 -4.61 -12.71 2.44
CA GLU A 113 -5.98 -13.10 2.81
C GLU A 113 -6.86 -13.32 1.58
N PHE A 114 -6.42 -12.83 0.42
CA PHE A 114 -7.15 -12.98 -0.83
C PHE A 114 -6.69 -14.23 -1.55
N ARG A 115 -7.63 -15.15 -1.79
CA ARG A 115 -7.35 -16.35 -2.58
C ARG A 115 -7.17 -16.05 -4.08
N LYS A 116 -6.16 -16.66 -4.67
CA LYS A 116 -5.86 -16.80 -6.11
C LYS A 116 -6.40 -18.11 -6.72
N GLY A 117 -6.93 -19.00 -5.88
CA GLY A 117 -7.52 -20.28 -6.26
C GLY A 117 -7.95 -21.10 -5.04
N ILE A 118 -8.03 -22.43 -5.17
CA ILE A 118 -8.48 -23.32 -4.08
C ILE A 118 -7.47 -23.36 -2.92
N PHE A 119 -6.17 -23.17 -3.19
CA PHE A 119 -5.09 -23.35 -2.18
C PHE A 119 -4.03 -22.23 -2.13
N SER A 120 -4.15 -21.16 -2.91
CA SER A 120 -3.12 -20.11 -3.01
C SER A 120 -3.70 -18.74 -2.74
N ASP A 121 -2.91 -17.87 -2.14
CA ASP A 121 -3.22 -16.47 -1.91
C ASP A 121 -2.57 -15.51 -2.93
N TRP A 122 -2.73 -14.20 -2.73
CA TRP A 122 -2.26 -13.13 -3.61
C TRP A 122 -1.02 -12.39 -3.11
N SER A 123 -0.52 -12.70 -1.91
CA SER A 123 0.71 -12.07 -1.43
C SER A 123 1.87 -12.44 -2.34
N ASN A 124 2.75 -11.47 -2.62
CA ASN A 124 3.96 -11.68 -3.41
C ASN A 124 3.70 -12.39 -4.74
N THR A 125 2.59 -12.05 -5.40
CA THR A 125 2.13 -12.75 -6.61
C THR A 125 1.76 -11.79 -7.74
N ILE A 126 1.71 -10.48 -7.49
CA ILE A 126 1.37 -9.50 -8.52
C ILE A 126 2.57 -9.32 -9.45
N ALA A 127 2.40 -9.66 -10.73
CA ALA A 127 3.46 -9.59 -11.75
C ALA A 127 3.14 -8.62 -12.90
N SER A 128 1.86 -8.27 -13.07
CA SER A 128 1.42 -7.20 -13.97
C SER A 128 0.10 -6.61 -13.48
N LEU A 129 -0.18 -5.38 -13.91
CA LEU A 129 -1.33 -4.62 -13.41
C LEU A 129 -1.85 -3.59 -14.40
N TYR A 130 -3.08 -3.15 -14.16
CA TYR A 130 -3.74 -2.06 -14.84
C TYR A 130 -4.61 -1.31 -13.85
N CYS A 131 -4.36 -0.01 -13.70
CA CYS A 131 -5.07 0.84 -12.77
C CYS A 131 -5.95 1.83 -13.53
N ARG A 132 -7.26 1.80 -13.28
CA ARG A 132 -8.26 2.63 -13.95
C ARG A 132 -8.91 3.56 -12.95
N CYS A 133 -8.98 4.84 -13.29
CA CYS A 133 -9.84 5.82 -12.65
C CYS A 133 -10.77 6.39 -13.73
N PRO A 134 -12.10 6.45 -13.51
CA PRO A 134 -13.06 7.10 -14.38
C PRO A 134 -12.93 8.63 -14.35
#